data_AF-C0Z3D0-F1
#
_entry.id   AF-C0Z3D0-F1
#
_cell.length_a   1.000
_cell.length_b   1.000
_cell.length_c   1.000
_cell.angle_alpha   90.00
_cell.angle_beta   90.00
_cell.angle_gamma   90.00
#
_symmetry.space_group_name_H-M   'P 1'
#
loop_
_entity.id
_entity.type
_entity.pdbx_description
1 polymer ?
#
loop_
_entity_poly.entity_id
_entity_poly.type
_entity_poly.pdbx_seq_one_letter_code
_entity_poly.pdbx_strand_id
1 'polypeptide(L)'
;MQHHAADGFSGLHFINTWSDMARGLDLTIPPFIDRTLLRARDPPQPAFHHVEYQPAPSMKIPLDPSKSGPENTTVSIFKLTRDQLVALKAKSKEDGNTVSYSSYEMLAGHVWRSVGKARGLPNDQETKLYIATDGRSRLRPQLPPGYFGNVIFTATPLAVAGDLLSKPTWYAAGQIHDFLVRMDDNYLRSALDYLEMQPDLSALVRGAHTYKCPNLGITSWVRLPIYDADFGWGRPIFMGPGGIPYEGLSFVLPSPTNDGSLSVAIALQSEHMKLFEKFLFEI
;
A
#
# COMPACT_ATOMS: atom_id res chain seq x y z
N MET A 1 3.76 14.09 11.38
CA MET A 1 4.95 13.40 11.93
C MET A 1 5.98 13.29 10.82
N GLN A 2 7.24 13.66 11.06
CA GLN A 2 8.31 13.52 10.05
C GLN A 2 8.70 12.04 9.90
N HIS A 3 8.78 11.54 8.67
CA HIS A 3 8.99 10.10 8.40
C HIS A 3 10.34 9.56 8.88
N HIS A 4 11.36 10.41 9.05
CA HIS A 4 12.64 10.00 9.66
C HIS A 4 12.49 9.53 11.11
N ALA A 5 11.45 9.98 11.83
CA ALA A 5 11.22 9.60 13.21
C ALA A 5 10.55 8.22 13.32
N ALA A 6 9.48 7.98 12.56
CA ALA A 6 8.63 6.81 12.75
C ALA A 6 7.73 6.55 11.53
N ASP A 7 7.38 5.28 11.33
CA ASP A 7 6.31 4.89 10.42
C ASP A 7 4.92 5.08 11.03
N GLY A 8 3.87 4.82 10.23
CA GLY A 8 2.48 4.95 10.66
C GLY A 8 2.12 4.09 11.88
N PHE A 9 2.69 2.88 11.99
CA PHE A 9 2.45 2.00 13.14
C PHE A 9 2.99 2.62 14.43
N SER A 10 4.26 3.04 14.42
CA SER A 10 4.89 3.69 15.59
C SER A 10 4.27 5.06 15.89
N GLY A 11 3.83 5.78 14.87
CA GLY A 11 3.13 7.06 15.03
C GLY A 11 1.76 6.91 15.68
N LEU A 12 1.00 5.88 15.32
CA LEU A 12 -0.28 5.59 15.95
C LEU A 12 -0.11 5.05 17.37
N HIS A 13 0.95 4.29 17.65
CA HIS A 13 1.31 3.93 19.02
C HIS A 13 1.45 5.20 19.88
N PHE A 14 2.15 6.22 19.39
CA PHE A 14 2.25 7.51 20.10
C PHE A 14 0.89 8.20 20.30
N ILE A 15 0.06 8.31 19.26
CA ILE A 15 -1.25 9.00 19.36
C ILE A 15 -2.21 8.27 20.31
N ASN A 16 -2.26 6.94 20.22
CA ASN A 16 -3.13 6.14 21.09
C ASN A 16 -2.67 6.21 22.54
N THR A 17 -1.35 6.11 22.79
CA THR A 17 -0.77 6.32 24.13
C THR A 17 -1.08 7.71 24.67
N TRP A 18 -1.03 8.75 23.84
CA TRP A 18 -1.41 10.09 24.27
C TRP A 18 -2.89 10.15 24.67
N SER A 19 -3.78 9.51 23.91
CA SER A 19 -5.20 9.44 24.26
C SER A 19 -5.45 8.64 25.54
N ASP A 20 -4.67 7.60 25.80
CA ASP A 20 -4.72 6.82 27.03
C ASP A 20 -4.32 7.68 28.24
N MET A 21 -3.20 8.40 28.14
CA MET A 21 -2.75 9.32 29.18
C MET A 21 -3.76 10.45 29.45
N ALA A 22 -4.42 10.96 28.42
CA ALA A 22 -5.48 11.96 28.57
C ALA A 22 -6.69 11.44 29.37
N ARG A 23 -6.93 10.13 29.36
CA ARG A 23 -7.96 9.43 30.16
C ARG A 23 -7.47 8.96 31.53
N GLY A 24 -6.23 9.29 31.90
CA GLY A 24 -5.62 8.85 33.16
C GLY A 24 -5.15 7.40 33.16
N LEU A 25 -4.93 6.81 31.98
CA LEU A 25 -4.33 5.48 31.84
C LEU A 25 -2.81 5.58 31.69
N ASP A 26 -2.10 4.62 32.27
CA ASP A 26 -0.64 4.51 32.14
C ASP A 26 -0.22 3.90 30.80
N LEU A 27 1.05 4.15 30.44
CA LEU A 27 1.71 3.56 29.28
C LEU A 27 1.73 2.04 29.37
N THR A 28 0.97 1.35 28.52
CA THR A 28 0.88 -0.12 28.52
C THR A 28 2.08 -0.80 27.88
N ILE A 29 2.60 -0.22 26.78
CA ILE A 29 3.75 -0.74 26.05
C ILE A 29 4.78 0.40 25.90
N PRO A 30 5.93 0.34 26.59
CA PRO A 30 6.97 1.34 26.39
C PRO A 30 7.58 1.25 24.98
N PRO A 31 7.95 2.38 24.37
CA PRO A 31 8.63 2.35 23.08
C PRO A 31 10.03 1.74 23.22
N PHE A 32 10.35 0.79 22.35
CA PHE A 32 11.70 0.27 22.20
C PHE A 32 12.46 1.13 21.18
N ILE A 33 13.51 1.83 21.62
CA ILE A 33 14.22 2.83 20.80
C ILE A 33 15.65 2.38 20.55
N ASP A 34 15.81 1.42 19.65
CA ASP A 34 17.09 1.04 19.09
C ASP A 34 16.90 0.55 17.65
N ARG A 35 17.31 1.38 16.68
CA ARG A 35 17.18 1.09 15.25
C ARG A 35 18.36 0.29 14.70
N THR A 36 19.38 0.01 15.51
CA THR A 36 20.54 -0.80 15.09
C THR A 36 20.16 -2.25 14.80
N LEU A 37 19.00 -2.71 15.28
CA LEU A 37 18.40 -4.01 14.91
C LEU A 37 18.16 -4.16 13.40
N LEU A 38 18.05 -3.05 12.66
CA LEU A 38 17.90 -3.03 11.20
C LEU A 38 19.18 -2.60 10.47
N ARG A 39 20.34 -2.66 11.13
CA ARG A 39 21.61 -2.42 10.44
C ARG A 39 21.85 -3.50 9.38
N ALA A 40 22.37 -3.09 8.22
CA ALA A 40 22.85 -4.01 7.21
C ALA A 40 23.99 -4.91 7.74
N ARG A 41 24.25 -6.01 7.06
CA ARG A 41 25.39 -6.88 7.36
C ARG A 41 26.71 -6.19 6.98
N ASP A 42 27.80 -6.63 7.58
CA ASP A 42 29.15 -6.17 7.27
C ASP A 42 30.04 -7.38 6.88
N PRO A 43 30.43 -7.53 5.60
CA PRO A 43 30.08 -6.66 4.49
C PRO A 43 28.62 -6.87 4.03
N PRO A 44 27.98 -5.86 3.40
CA PRO A 44 26.65 -6.01 2.82
C PRO A 44 26.69 -6.99 1.65
N GLN A 45 25.77 -7.96 1.64
CA GLN A 45 25.68 -9.02 0.63
C GLN A 45 24.22 -9.23 0.18
N PRO A 46 23.71 -8.39 -0.73
CA PRO A 46 22.39 -8.56 -1.30
C PRO A 46 22.28 -9.92 -2.00
N ALA A 47 21.27 -10.70 -1.64
CA ALA A 47 21.01 -12.02 -2.20
C ALA A 47 19.96 -11.99 -3.34
N PHE A 48 19.23 -10.89 -3.47
CA PHE A 48 18.14 -10.74 -4.44
C PHE A 48 18.28 -9.47 -5.27
N HIS A 49 17.64 -9.50 -6.44
CA HIS A 49 17.41 -8.31 -7.24
C HIS A 49 16.22 -7.53 -6.66
N HIS A 50 16.47 -6.33 -6.14
CA HIS A 50 15.45 -5.50 -5.51
C HIS A 50 14.79 -4.56 -6.52
N VAL A 51 13.81 -5.09 -7.25
CA VAL A 51 13.04 -4.37 -8.29
C VAL A 51 12.22 -3.19 -7.74
N GLU A 52 11.96 -3.19 -6.44
CA GLU A 52 11.25 -2.14 -5.71
C GLU A 52 12.04 -0.83 -5.59
N TYR A 53 13.34 -0.88 -5.83
CA TYR A 53 14.27 0.26 -5.83
C TYR A 53 14.79 0.61 -7.24
N GLN A 54 14.28 -0.07 -8.27
CA GLN A 54 14.58 0.26 -9.66
C GLN A 54 13.55 1.21 -10.26
N PRO A 55 13.92 1.95 -11.32
CA PRO A 55 13.01 2.83 -12.04
C PRO A 55 11.68 2.14 -12.37
N ALA A 56 10.60 2.91 -12.30
CA ALA A 56 9.28 2.44 -12.67
C ALA A 56 9.12 2.39 -14.20
N PRO A 57 8.30 1.50 -14.76
CA PRO A 57 7.93 1.53 -16.16
C PRO A 57 7.36 2.90 -16.55
N SER A 58 7.83 3.45 -17.67
CA SER A 58 7.26 4.65 -18.27
C SER A 58 6.07 4.30 -19.15
N MET A 59 5.21 5.29 -19.43
CA MET A 59 4.20 5.15 -20.48
C MET A 59 4.87 4.89 -21.83
N LYS A 60 4.46 3.83 -22.54
CA LYS A 60 4.96 3.46 -23.87
C LYS A 60 4.46 4.41 -24.95
N ILE A 61 3.19 4.82 -24.85
CA ILE A 61 2.59 5.82 -25.73
C ILE A 61 2.55 7.13 -24.93
N PRO A 62 3.31 8.16 -25.34
CA PRO A 62 3.24 9.47 -24.71
C PRO A 62 1.80 9.99 -24.77
N LEU A 63 1.30 10.49 -23.64
CA LEU A 63 0.04 11.23 -23.62
C LEU A 63 0.20 12.45 -24.54
N ASP A 64 -0.80 12.72 -25.37
CA ASP A 64 -0.81 13.84 -26.31
C ASP A 64 -0.62 15.16 -25.54
N PRO A 65 0.49 15.91 -25.78
CA PRO A 65 0.76 17.17 -25.07
C PRO A 65 -0.31 18.24 -25.34
N SER A 66 -1.11 18.10 -26.41
CA SER A 66 -2.21 19.01 -26.70
C SER A 66 -3.46 18.72 -25.84
N LYS A 67 -3.53 17.55 -25.20
CA LYS A 67 -4.57 17.15 -24.24
C LYS A 67 -4.13 17.29 -22.79
N SER A 68 -2.85 17.59 -22.53
CA SER A 68 -2.39 17.90 -21.18
C SER A 68 -2.81 19.32 -20.80
N GLY A 69 -4.07 19.47 -20.40
CA GLY A 69 -4.49 20.57 -19.54
C GLY A 69 -3.73 20.55 -18.21
N PRO A 70 -3.98 21.48 -17.28
CA PRO A 70 -3.44 21.36 -15.92
C PRO A 70 -3.75 19.95 -15.39
N GLU A 71 -2.73 19.25 -14.85
CA GLU A 71 -2.86 17.90 -14.25
C GLU A 71 -3.77 17.97 -13.02
N ASN A 72 -5.06 18.23 -13.23
CA ASN A 72 -6.05 18.29 -12.18
C ASN A 72 -6.23 16.88 -11.65
N THR A 73 -5.86 16.71 -10.40
CA THR A 73 -6.01 15.45 -9.67
C THR A 73 -7.24 15.57 -8.79
N THR A 74 -8.13 14.58 -8.88
CA THR A 74 -9.28 14.45 -7.98
C THR A 74 -8.96 13.41 -6.93
N VAL A 75 -9.30 13.73 -5.67
CA VAL A 75 -9.26 12.77 -4.57
C VAL A 75 -10.69 12.36 -4.23
N SER A 76 -10.95 11.06 -4.20
CA SER A 76 -12.25 10.51 -3.84
C SER A 76 -12.09 9.36 -2.84
N ILE A 77 -13.13 9.12 -2.05
CA ILE A 77 -13.23 7.98 -1.14
C ILE A 77 -14.45 7.14 -1.48
N PHE A 78 -14.25 5.85 -1.69
CA PHE A 78 -15.31 4.92 -2.07
C PHE A 78 -15.44 3.83 -1.01
N LYS A 79 -16.65 3.69 -0.44
CA LYS A 79 -16.95 2.65 0.53
C LYS A 79 -17.41 1.38 -0.17
N LEU A 80 -16.73 0.27 0.09
CA LEU A 80 -17.13 -1.07 -0.29
C LEU A 80 -17.76 -1.78 0.92
N THR A 81 -19.00 -2.19 0.79
CA THR A 81 -19.73 -2.91 1.85
C THR A 81 -19.10 -4.28 2.11
N ARG A 82 -19.42 -4.86 3.27
CA ARG A 82 -19.01 -6.24 3.58
C ARG A 82 -19.45 -7.23 2.49
N ASP A 83 -20.67 -7.09 1.98
CA ASP A 83 -21.20 -7.99 0.95
C ASP A 83 -20.46 -7.84 -0.38
N GLN A 84 -20.12 -6.61 -0.77
CA GLN A 84 -19.27 -6.36 -1.94
C GLN A 84 -17.88 -6.99 -1.78
N LEU A 85 -17.26 -6.88 -0.59
CA LEU A 85 -15.97 -7.50 -0.31
C LEU A 85 -16.04 -9.03 -0.29
N VAL A 86 -17.13 -9.60 0.19
CA VAL A 86 -17.39 -11.05 0.16
C VAL A 86 -17.58 -11.54 -1.28
N ALA A 87 -18.38 -10.84 -2.07
CA ALA A 87 -18.57 -11.13 -3.50
C ALA A 87 -17.24 -11.05 -4.25
N LEU A 88 -16.46 -9.99 -4.00
CA LEU A 88 -15.13 -9.83 -4.60
C LEU A 88 -14.18 -10.96 -4.21
N LYS A 89 -14.20 -11.40 -2.95
CA LYS A 89 -13.39 -12.54 -2.51
C LYS A 89 -13.85 -13.86 -3.14
N ALA A 90 -15.15 -14.05 -3.35
CA ALA A 90 -15.69 -15.25 -3.99
C ALA A 90 -15.16 -15.43 -5.42
N LYS A 91 -14.86 -14.32 -6.12
CA LYS A 91 -14.20 -14.36 -7.44
C LYS A 91 -12.85 -15.06 -7.46
N SER A 92 -12.21 -15.28 -6.30
CA SER A 92 -10.99 -16.09 -6.23
C SER A 92 -11.15 -17.52 -6.76
N LYS A 93 -12.39 -18.01 -6.92
CA LYS A 93 -12.69 -19.36 -7.43
C LYS A 93 -13.19 -19.40 -8.87
N GLU A 94 -13.26 -18.26 -9.56
CA GLU A 94 -13.59 -18.20 -11.00
C GLU A 94 -12.58 -19.02 -11.82
N ASP A 95 -13.04 -19.52 -12.97
CA ASP A 95 -12.23 -20.30 -13.93
C ASP A 95 -11.52 -21.53 -13.31
N GLY A 96 -12.09 -22.08 -12.24
CA GLY A 96 -11.56 -23.27 -11.58
C GLY A 96 -10.30 -23.02 -10.72
N ASN A 97 -9.97 -21.76 -10.42
CA ASN A 97 -8.81 -21.46 -9.58
C ASN A 97 -8.95 -22.05 -8.17
N THR A 98 -7.97 -22.84 -7.76
CA THR A 98 -7.96 -23.52 -6.46
C THR A 98 -7.21 -22.73 -5.38
N VAL A 99 -6.34 -21.79 -5.77
CA VAL A 99 -5.58 -20.95 -4.85
C VAL A 99 -6.53 -20.08 -4.02
N SER A 100 -6.19 -19.87 -2.75
CA SER A 100 -6.96 -19.01 -1.84
C SER A 100 -6.22 -17.69 -1.65
N TYR A 101 -6.87 -16.59 -2.03
CA TYR A 101 -6.38 -15.24 -1.80
C TYR A 101 -7.11 -14.60 -0.62
N SER A 102 -6.42 -13.73 0.13
CA SER A 102 -7.00 -12.92 1.19
C SER A 102 -7.96 -11.88 0.62
N SER A 103 -8.86 -11.36 1.47
CA SER A 103 -9.75 -10.26 1.08
C SER A 103 -8.97 -9.02 0.63
N TYR A 104 -7.79 -8.78 1.24
CA TYR A 104 -6.92 -7.67 0.87
C TYR A 104 -6.29 -7.86 -0.51
N GLU A 105 -5.74 -9.04 -0.81
CA GLU A 105 -5.14 -9.31 -2.13
C GLU A 105 -6.17 -9.19 -3.26
N MET A 106 -7.38 -9.70 -3.05
CA MET A 106 -8.48 -9.54 -4.01
C MET A 106 -8.90 -8.08 -4.18
N LEU A 107 -9.01 -7.31 -3.09
CA LEU A 107 -9.33 -5.88 -3.15
C LEU A 107 -8.23 -5.07 -3.84
N ALA A 108 -6.96 -5.26 -3.45
CA ALA A 108 -5.83 -4.56 -4.02
C ALA A 108 -5.67 -4.88 -5.52
N GLY A 109 -5.85 -6.15 -5.90
CA GLY A 109 -5.87 -6.59 -7.30
C GLY A 109 -7.02 -5.95 -8.09
N HIS A 110 -8.21 -5.87 -7.50
CA HIS A 110 -9.36 -5.20 -8.11
C HIS A 110 -9.13 -3.71 -8.32
N VAL A 111 -8.60 -3.01 -7.31
CA VAL A 111 -8.24 -1.58 -7.42
C VAL A 111 -7.20 -1.38 -8.53
N TRP A 112 -6.14 -2.18 -8.57
CA TRP A 112 -5.10 -2.08 -9.60
C TRP A 112 -5.66 -2.29 -11.01
N ARG A 113 -6.50 -3.32 -11.18
CA ARG A 113 -7.21 -3.59 -12.44
C ARG A 113 -8.14 -2.45 -12.83
N SER A 114 -8.95 -1.94 -11.91
CA SER A 114 -9.90 -0.85 -12.18
C SER A 114 -9.21 0.46 -12.53
N VAL A 115 -8.07 0.77 -11.90
CA VAL A 115 -7.22 1.91 -12.28
C VAL A 115 -6.64 1.73 -13.68
N GLY A 116 -6.16 0.52 -14.02
CA GLY A 116 -5.66 0.21 -15.35
C GLY A 116 -6.73 0.43 -16.45
N LYS A 117 -7.98 0.01 -16.18
CA LYS A 117 -9.11 0.28 -17.08
C LYS A 117 -9.43 1.78 -17.18
N ALA A 118 -9.49 2.46 -16.04
CA ALA A 118 -9.83 3.88 -15.97
C ALA A 118 -8.83 4.76 -16.73
N ARG A 119 -7.55 4.40 -16.70
CA ARG A 119 -6.47 5.06 -17.45
C ARG A 119 -6.38 4.67 -18.92
N GLY A 120 -7.19 3.70 -19.37
CA GLY A 120 -7.15 3.20 -20.74
C GLY A 120 -5.78 2.66 -21.15
N LEU A 121 -5.10 1.93 -20.26
CA LEU A 121 -3.74 1.45 -20.52
C LEU A 121 -3.69 0.53 -21.76
N PRO A 122 -2.75 0.72 -22.70
CA PRO A 122 -2.54 -0.18 -23.83
C PRO A 122 -2.26 -1.61 -23.36
N ASN A 123 -2.69 -2.61 -24.13
CA ASN A 123 -2.56 -4.01 -23.73
C ASN A 123 -1.12 -4.46 -23.47
N ASP A 124 -0.13 -3.86 -24.13
CA ASP A 124 1.28 -4.19 -23.95
C ASP A 124 1.97 -3.33 -22.88
N GLN A 125 1.28 -2.38 -22.25
CA GLN A 125 1.85 -1.51 -21.22
C GLN A 125 2.20 -2.27 -19.95
N GLU A 126 3.45 -2.19 -19.50
CA GLU A 126 3.83 -2.66 -18.17
C GLU A 126 3.34 -1.68 -17.11
N THR A 127 2.80 -2.21 -16.02
CA THR A 127 2.40 -1.45 -14.83
C THR A 127 3.03 -2.07 -13.59
N LYS A 128 3.50 -1.21 -12.69
CA LYS A 128 4.06 -1.60 -11.39
C LYS A 128 3.14 -1.10 -10.29
N LEU A 129 2.77 -2.00 -9.38
CA LEU A 129 2.00 -1.68 -8.17
C LEU A 129 2.95 -1.67 -6.97
N TYR A 130 2.93 -0.62 -6.16
CA TYR A 130 3.74 -0.45 -4.96
C TYR A 130 2.90 -0.70 -3.70
N ILE A 131 3.26 -1.71 -2.92
CA ILE A 131 2.55 -2.08 -1.68
C ILE A 131 3.47 -1.93 -0.47
N ALA A 132 3.08 -1.06 0.45
CA ALA A 132 3.73 -0.93 1.75
C ALA A 132 3.56 -2.21 2.57
N THR A 133 4.68 -2.81 3.00
CA THR A 133 4.69 -4.10 3.70
C THR A 133 5.43 -3.96 5.03
N ASP A 134 4.72 -4.20 6.14
CA ASP A 134 5.32 -4.18 7.48
C ASP A 134 6.21 -5.41 7.70
N GLY A 135 7.49 -5.17 7.98
CA GLY A 135 8.51 -6.18 8.23
C GLY A 135 8.56 -6.70 9.66
N ARG A 136 7.87 -6.07 10.63
CA ARG A 136 7.97 -6.40 12.07
C ARG A 136 7.75 -7.88 12.36
N SER A 137 6.72 -8.48 11.75
CA SER A 137 6.37 -9.90 11.92
C SER A 137 7.09 -10.84 10.95
N ARG A 138 7.82 -10.30 9.96
CA ARG A 138 8.51 -11.05 8.90
C ARG A 138 9.99 -11.26 9.22
N LEU A 139 10.63 -10.29 9.87
CA LEU A 139 12.01 -10.38 10.32
C LEU A 139 12.20 -11.45 11.41
N ARG A 140 13.40 -12.03 11.47
CA ARG A 140 13.81 -13.06 12.42
C ARG A 140 15.17 -12.68 13.04
N PRO A 141 15.27 -12.56 14.37
CA PRO A 141 14.17 -12.57 15.35
C PRO A 141 13.16 -11.43 15.06
N GLN A 142 11.91 -11.60 15.51
CA GLN A 142 10.91 -10.54 15.40
C GLN A 142 11.37 -9.30 16.18
N LEU A 143 11.03 -8.12 15.70
CA LEU A 143 11.36 -6.88 16.41
C LEU A 143 10.58 -6.79 17.72
N PRO A 144 11.15 -6.18 18.79
CA PRO A 144 10.48 -6.05 20.06
C PRO A 144 9.13 -5.32 19.95
N PRO A 145 8.12 -5.71 20.77
CA PRO A 145 6.91 -4.90 20.94
C PRO A 145 7.27 -3.46 21.27
N GLY A 146 6.56 -2.51 20.68
CA GLY A 146 6.85 -1.09 20.86
C GLY A 146 8.07 -0.57 20.06
N TYR A 147 8.71 -1.36 19.18
CA TYR A 147 9.78 -0.86 18.31
C TYR A 147 9.39 0.46 17.63
N PHE A 148 10.15 1.50 17.94
CA PHE A 148 9.90 2.86 17.50
C PHE A 148 10.83 3.25 16.34
N GLY A 149 10.28 3.23 15.14
CA GLY A 149 11.02 3.54 13.92
C GLY A 149 10.24 3.17 12.67
N ASN A 150 10.95 3.01 11.55
CA ASN A 150 10.37 2.56 10.29
C ASN A 150 10.71 1.09 10.07
N VAL A 151 9.70 0.27 9.77
CA VAL A 151 9.85 -1.13 9.35
C VAL A 151 9.00 -1.43 8.12
N ILE A 152 8.79 -0.41 7.28
CA ILE A 152 8.01 -0.53 6.06
C ILE A 152 8.96 -0.82 4.89
N PHE A 153 8.83 -2.01 4.33
CA PHE A 153 9.43 -2.42 3.06
C PHE A 153 8.39 -2.32 1.95
N THR A 154 8.78 -2.63 0.71
CA THR A 154 7.85 -2.58 -0.42
C THR A 154 7.83 -3.86 -1.23
N ALA A 155 6.63 -4.39 -1.44
CA ALA A 155 6.35 -5.35 -2.49
C ALA A 155 6.00 -4.62 -3.78
N THR A 156 6.64 -4.95 -4.90
CA THR A 156 6.32 -4.33 -6.20
C THR A 156 5.92 -5.33 -7.27
N PRO A 157 4.71 -5.92 -7.20
CA PRO A 157 4.20 -6.73 -8.29
C PRO A 157 4.17 -5.95 -9.61
N LEU A 158 4.60 -6.62 -10.67
CA LEU A 158 4.53 -6.14 -12.05
C LEU A 158 3.55 -7.00 -12.86
N ALA A 159 2.87 -6.37 -13.79
CA ALA A 159 2.03 -7.05 -14.77
C ALA A 159 1.99 -6.25 -16.07
N VAL A 160 1.72 -6.95 -17.16
CA VAL A 160 1.32 -6.33 -18.42
C VAL A 160 -0.18 -6.01 -18.32
N ALA A 161 -0.57 -4.80 -18.72
CA ALA A 161 -1.94 -4.31 -18.57
C ALA A 161 -2.95 -5.21 -19.29
N GLY A 162 -2.66 -5.70 -20.50
CA GLY A 162 -3.55 -6.60 -21.23
C GLY A 162 -3.94 -7.84 -20.42
N ASP A 163 -2.98 -8.46 -19.74
CA ASP A 163 -3.23 -9.58 -18.84
C ASP A 163 -4.04 -9.15 -17.61
N LEU A 164 -3.64 -8.04 -16.96
CA LEU A 164 -4.33 -7.51 -15.78
C LEU A 164 -5.81 -7.19 -16.07
N LEU A 165 -6.11 -6.69 -17.27
CA LEU A 165 -7.44 -6.25 -17.67
C LEU A 165 -8.32 -7.40 -18.19
N SER A 166 -7.74 -8.33 -18.95
CA SER A 166 -8.47 -9.43 -19.60
C SER A 166 -8.68 -10.66 -18.72
N LYS A 167 -7.74 -10.98 -17.82
CA LYS A 167 -7.84 -12.14 -16.92
C LYS A 167 -8.78 -11.84 -15.74
N PRO A 168 -9.29 -12.89 -15.05
CA PRO A 168 -10.09 -12.72 -13.84
C PRO A 168 -9.35 -11.92 -12.77
N THR A 169 -10.08 -11.27 -11.86
CA THR A 169 -9.49 -10.43 -10.80
C THR A 169 -8.48 -11.20 -9.93
N TRP A 170 -8.66 -12.51 -9.78
CA TRP A 170 -7.73 -13.35 -9.02
C TRP A 170 -6.33 -13.43 -9.63
N TYR A 171 -6.14 -13.15 -10.93
CA TYR A 171 -4.82 -13.05 -11.54
C TYR A 171 -4.02 -11.90 -10.92
N ALA A 172 -4.64 -10.72 -10.78
CA ALA A 172 -4.03 -9.58 -10.13
C ALA A 172 -3.70 -9.88 -8.66
N ALA A 173 -4.61 -10.58 -7.96
CA ALA A 173 -4.39 -11.02 -6.59
C ALA A 173 -3.22 -12.01 -6.48
N GLY A 174 -3.07 -12.92 -7.45
CA GLY A 174 -1.94 -13.85 -7.55
C GLY A 174 -0.60 -13.14 -7.70
N GLN A 175 -0.50 -12.16 -8.61
CA GLN A 175 0.71 -11.34 -8.75
C GLN A 175 1.09 -10.66 -7.42
N ILE A 176 0.09 -10.13 -6.69
CA ILE A 176 0.32 -9.51 -5.38
C ILE A 176 0.77 -10.56 -4.34
N HIS A 177 0.11 -11.71 -4.32
CA HIS A 177 0.38 -12.81 -3.40
C HIS A 177 1.83 -13.27 -3.51
N ASP A 178 2.30 -13.57 -4.71
CA ASP A 178 3.64 -14.10 -4.95
C ASP A 178 4.73 -13.15 -4.43
N PHE A 179 4.56 -11.84 -4.66
CA PHE A 179 5.48 -10.83 -4.13
C PHE A 179 5.41 -10.71 -2.61
N LEU A 180 4.21 -10.74 -2.01
CA LEU A 180 4.06 -10.64 -0.56
C LEU A 180 4.58 -11.88 0.18
N VAL A 181 4.45 -13.08 -0.39
CA VAL A 181 4.99 -14.32 0.19
C VAL A 181 6.52 -14.30 0.15
N ARG A 182 7.12 -13.76 -0.92
CA ARG A 182 8.57 -13.67 -1.07
C ARG A 182 9.26 -12.74 -0.08
N MET A 183 8.55 -11.78 0.52
CA MET A 183 9.09 -10.84 1.50
C MET A 183 9.27 -11.47 2.89
N ASP A 184 10.09 -12.51 2.98
CA ASP A 184 10.50 -13.16 4.22
C ASP A 184 11.74 -12.47 4.85
N ASP A 185 12.23 -12.98 5.98
CA ASP A 185 13.41 -12.42 6.66
C ASP A 185 14.63 -12.28 5.72
N ASN A 186 14.88 -13.28 4.88
CA ASN A 186 16.02 -13.27 3.96
C ASN A 186 15.88 -12.15 2.94
N TYR A 187 14.69 -11.97 2.36
CA TYR A 187 14.44 -10.90 1.39
C TYR A 187 14.56 -9.52 2.05
N LEU A 188 14.00 -9.34 3.25
CA LEU A 188 14.05 -8.05 3.95
C LEU A 188 15.48 -7.68 4.36
N ARG A 189 16.29 -8.65 4.83
CA ARG A 189 17.71 -8.41 5.15
C ARG A 189 18.56 -8.14 3.92
N SER A 190 18.28 -8.84 2.82
CA SER A 190 18.90 -8.53 1.53
C SER A 190 18.59 -7.10 1.08
N ALA A 191 17.36 -6.61 1.32
CA ALA A 191 16.99 -5.24 0.96
C ALA A 191 17.77 -4.19 1.77
N LEU A 192 18.01 -4.45 3.07
CA LEU A 192 18.84 -3.57 3.91
C LEU A 192 20.28 -3.49 3.38
N ASP A 193 20.88 -4.64 3.04
CA ASP A 193 22.21 -4.68 2.44
C ASP A 193 22.24 -4.00 1.06
N TYR A 194 21.20 -4.18 0.26
CA TYR A 194 21.10 -3.53 -1.05
C TYR A 194 21.11 -2.01 -0.90
N LEU A 195 20.34 -1.49 0.07
CA LEU A 195 20.26 -0.06 0.37
C LEU A 195 21.59 0.50 0.88
N GLU A 196 22.32 -0.24 1.72
CA GLU A 196 23.65 0.14 2.21
C GLU A 196 24.66 0.35 1.07
N MET A 197 24.48 -0.36 -0.05
CA MET A 197 25.34 -0.26 -1.24
C MET A 197 24.96 0.88 -2.19
N GLN A 198 23.88 1.63 -1.92
CA GLN A 198 23.41 2.66 -2.85
C GLN A 198 24.20 3.96 -2.68
N PRO A 199 24.65 4.60 -3.78
CA PRO A 199 25.45 5.81 -3.70
C PRO A 199 24.66 7.02 -3.20
N ASP A 200 23.33 7.02 -3.41
CA ASP A 200 22.43 8.09 -2.98
C ASP A 200 21.05 7.52 -2.62
N LEU A 201 20.72 7.55 -1.33
CA LEU A 201 19.42 7.10 -0.83
C LEU A 201 18.29 8.06 -1.19
N SER A 202 18.58 9.33 -1.48
CA SER A 202 17.57 10.33 -1.81
C SER A 202 16.92 10.07 -3.18
N ALA A 203 17.67 9.50 -4.12
CA ALA A 203 17.17 9.06 -5.42
C ALA A 203 16.15 7.91 -5.34
N LEU A 204 16.13 7.17 -4.21
CA LEU A 204 15.20 6.07 -3.97
C LEU A 204 13.92 6.52 -3.25
N VAL A 205 13.88 7.78 -2.80
CA VAL A 205 12.70 8.36 -2.16
C VAL A 205 11.60 8.45 -3.19
N ARG A 206 10.48 7.79 -2.89
CA ARG A 206 9.31 7.79 -3.75
C ARG A 206 8.59 9.12 -3.67
N GLY A 207 8.18 9.60 -4.83
CA GLY A 207 7.42 10.84 -4.95
C GLY A 207 6.37 10.75 -6.05
N ALA A 208 5.93 11.90 -6.54
CA ALA A 208 4.91 11.98 -7.59
C ALA A 208 5.25 11.12 -8.82
N HIS A 209 6.52 11.10 -9.24
CA HIS A 209 6.97 10.34 -10.41
C HIS A 209 6.81 8.82 -10.27
N THR A 210 6.75 8.30 -9.04
CA THR A 210 6.72 6.84 -8.78
C THR A 210 5.33 6.24 -9.01
N TYR A 211 4.28 6.98 -8.62
CA TYR A 211 2.90 6.49 -8.65
C TYR A 211 2.11 6.98 -9.86
N LYS A 212 2.69 7.90 -10.65
CA LYS A 212 2.07 8.37 -11.88
C LYS A 212 1.76 7.22 -12.84
N CYS A 213 0.72 7.39 -13.64
CA CYS A 213 0.38 6.51 -14.78
C CYS A 213 1.66 6.09 -15.55
N PRO A 214 1.91 4.77 -15.75
CA PRO A 214 0.99 3.64 -15.62
C PRO A 214 0.98 2.95 -14.24
N ASN A 215 1.71 3.46 -13.25
CA ASN A 215 1.99 2.79 -11.98
C ASN A 215 0.99 3.15 -10.88
N LEU A 216 0.98 2.43 -9.75
CA LEU A 216 0.03 2.68 -8.67
C LEU A 216 0.66 2.39 -7.31
N GLY A 217 0.29 3.12 -6.26
CA GLY A 217 0.61 2.82 -4.87
C GLY A 217 -0.64 2.48 -4.06
N ILE A 218 -0.59 1.41 -3.26
CA ILE A 218 -1.64 1.04 -2.31
C ILE A 218 -1.01 0.88 -0.92
N THR A 219 -1.48 1.68 0.04
CA THR A 219 -1.13 1.53 1.46
C THR A 219 -2.37 1.10 2.25
N SER A 220 -2.29 0.01 2.99
CA SER A 220 -3.39 -0.48 3.81
C SER A 220 -3.23 -0.04 5.26
N TRP A 221 -4.25 0.62 5.81
CA TRP A 221 -4.34 0.95 7.24
C TRP A 221 -5.31 0.02 7.98
N VAL A 222 -5.81 -1.03 7.32
CA VAL A 222 -6.81 -1.96 7.86
C VAL A 222 -6.36 -2.63 9.16
N ARG A 223 -5.06 -2.89 9.31
CA ARG A 223 -4.49 -3.52 10.52
C ARG A 223 -3.92 -2.51 11.51
N LEU A 224 -4.06 -1.21 11.25
CA LEU A 224 -3.60 -0.16 12.14
C LEU A 224 -4.72 0.24 13.10
N PRO A 225 -4.41 0.53 14.38
CA PRO A 225 -5.41 0.91 15.40
C PRO A 225 -5.84 2.37 15.26
N ILE A 226 -6.31 2.77 14.07
CA ILE A 226 -6.58 4.18 13.72
C ILE A 226 -7.80 4.78 14.42
N TYR A 227 -8.66 3.93 14.99
CA TYR A 227 -9.88 4.36 15.69
C TYR A 227 -9.78 4.21 17.22
N ASP A 228 -8.60 3.91 17.76
CA ASP A 228 -8.42 3.69 19.21
C ASP A 228 -8.13 4.99 19.98
N ALA A 229 -7.86 6.10 19.28
CA ALA A 229 -7.57 7.40 19.87
C ALA A 229 -8.82 8.06 20.51
N ASP A 230 -9.15 7.66 21.72
CA ASP A 230 -10.22 8.23 22.54
C ASP A 230 -9.63 9.07 23.66
N PHE A 231 -9.85 10.39 23.60
CA PHE A 231 -9.34 11.35 24.58
C PHE A 231 -10.29 11.61 25.76
N GLY A 232 -11.36 10.82 25.89
CA GLY A 232 -12.42 11.01 26.88
C GLY A 232 -13.73 11.57 26.28
N TRP A 233 -13.75 11.85 24.97
CA TRP A 233 -14.93 12.29 24.22
C TRP A 233 -15.46 11.22 23.25
N GLY A 234 -14.96 9.99 23.36
CA GLY A 234 -15.31 8.89 22.48
C GLY A 234 -14.33 8.70 21.32
N ARG A 235 -14.48 7.57 20.64
CA ARG A 235 -13.64 7.16 19.50
C ARG A 235 -13.95 8.02 18.27
N PRO A 236 -12.98 8.24 17.37
CA PRO A 236 -13.20 9.06 16.18
C PRO A 236 -14.22 8.42 15.24
N ILE A 237 -15.12 9.23 14.69
CA ILE A 237 -16.11 8.80 13.69
C ILE A 237 -15.48 8.54 12.30
N PHE A 238 -14.28 9.08 12.05
CA PHE A 238 -13.52 8.88 10.82
C PHE A 238 -12.03 9.13 11.10
N MET A 239 -11.16 8.33 10.49
CA MET A 239 -9.72 8.55 10.42
C MET A 239 -9.26 8.21 9.01
N GLY A 240 -8.49 9.13 8.40
CA GLY A 240 -7.97 8.97 7.05
C GLY A 240 -6.78 9.91 6.80
N PRO A 241 -6.19 9.84 5.59
CA PRO A 241 -5.13 10.77 5.21
C PRO A 241 -5.66 12.22 5.19
N GLY A 242 -4.88 13.18 5.69
CA GLY A 242 -5.21 14.62 5.65
C GLY A 242 -5.11 15.27 4.25
N GLY A 243 -5.00 14.45 3.21
CA GLY A 243 -4.74 14.82 1.82
C GLY A 243 -3.95 13.71 1.13
N ILE A 244 -4.19 13.50 -0.17
CA ILE A 244 -3.41 12.56 -0.98
C ILE A 244 -2.55 13.39 -1.94
N PRO A 245 -1.21 13.45 -1.74
CA PRO A 245 -0.36 14.42 -2.42
C PRO A 245 -0.04 14.06 -3.87
N TYR A 246 -0.22 12.81 -4.28
CA TYR A 246 0.24 12.30 -5.57
C TYR A 246 -0.87 11.53 -6.28
N GLU A 247 -1.02 11.78 -7.58
CA GLU A 247 -1.78 10.91 -8.49
C GLU A 247 -1.26 9.47 -8.41
N GLY A 248 -2.19 8.51 -8.45
CA GLY A 248 -1.89 7.10 -8.37
C GLY A 248 -1.53 6.59 -6.97
N LEU A 249 -1.69 7.39 -5.91
CA LEU A 249 -1.61 6.91 -4.53
C LEU A 249 -3.00 6.61 -3.97
N SER A 250 -3.13 5.49 -3.25
CA SER A 250 -4.37 5.07 -2.61
C SER A 250 -4.16 4.49 -1.21
N PHE A 251 -5.21 4.58 -0.41
CA PHE A 251 -5.29 4.09 0.95
C PHE A 251 -6.51 3.18 1.12
N VAL A 252 -6.31 2.03 1.76
CA VAL A 252 -7.41 1.16 2.21
C VAL A 252 -7.63 1.41 3.70
N LEU A 253 -8.81 1.93 4.04
CA LEU A 253 -9.18 2.33 5.39
C LEU A 253 -10.21 1.35 5.98
N PRO A 254 -10.05 0.93 7.25
CA PRO A 254 -11.07 0.17 7.96
C PRO A 254 -12.29 1.04 8.28
N SER A 255 -13.42 0.38 8.54
CA SER A 255 -14.65 1.03 8.98
C SER A 255 -14.57 1.51 10.43
N PRO A 256 -15.06 2.72 10.75
CA PRO A 256 -15.15 3.22 12.13
C PRO A 256 -16.15 2.43 12.99
N THR A 257 -17.10 1.74 12.37
CA THR A 257 -18.20 1.03 13.06
C THR A 257 -17.98 -0.47 13.18
N ASN A 258 -16.82 -0.98 12.73
CA ASN A 258 -16.52 -2.41 12.66
C ASN A 258 -17.57 -3.25 11.90
N ASP A 259 -18.28 -2.65 10.93
CA ASP A 259 -19.30 -3.32 10.10
C ASP A 259 -18.71 -4.24 9.02
N GLY A 260 -17.37 -4.33 8.94
CA GLY A 260 -16.64 -5.11 7.95
C GLY A 260 -16.53 -4.45 6.57
N SER A 261 -17.00 -3.21 6.41
CA SER A 261 -16.74 -2.41 5.20
C SER A 261 -15.31 -1.88 5.18
N LEU A 262 -14.84 -1.57 3.98
CA LEU A 262 -13.56 -0.91 3.75
C LEU A 262 -13.78 0.30 2.84
N SER A 263 -13.01 1.36 3.05
CA SER A 263 -13.02 2.51 2.15
C SER A 263 -11.71 2.58 1.37
N VAL A 264 -11.79 2.84 0.06
CA VAL A 264 -10.64 3.11 -0.80
C VAL A 264 -10.59 4.61 -1.07
N ALA A 265 -9.63 5.30 -0.46
CA ALA A 265 -9.34 6.70 -0.77
C ALA A 265 -8.22 6.76 -1.82
N ILE A 266 -8.42 7.46 -2.93
CA ILE A 266 -7.48 7.45 -4.06
C ILE A 266 -7.43 8.80 -4.76
N ALA A 267 -6.24 9.17 -5.23
CA ALA A 267 -6.01 10.30 -6.12
C ALA A 267 -5.76 9.82 -7.55
N LEU A 268 -6.53 10.31 -8.51
CA LEU A 268 -6.34 10.05 -9.95
C LEU A 268 -6.50 11.36 -10.73
N GLN A 269 -6.01 11.42 -11.96
CA GLN A 269 -6.39 12.51 -12.87
C GLN A 269 -7.91 12.58 -12.98
N SER A 270 -8.47 13.79 -12.98
CA SER A 270 -9.92 14.01 -12.87
C SER A 270 -10.74 13.28 -13.95
N GLU A 271 -10.19 13.16 -15.16
CA GLU A 271 -10.82 12.44 -16.27
C GLU A 271 -10.95 10.93 -16.02
N HIS A 272 -10.06 10.34 -15.23
CA HIS A 272 -10.09 8.91 -14.89
C HIS A 272 -11.01 8.60 -13.72
N MET A 273 -11.35 9.57 -12.87
CA MET A 273 -12.01 9.29 -11.58
C MET A 273 -13.42 8.67 -11.74
N LYS A 274 -14.23 9.19 -12.67
CA LYS A 274 -15.58 8.64 -12.92
C LYS A 274 -15.55 7.23 -13.50
N LEU A 275 -14.56 6.95 -14.36
CA LEU A 275 -14.36 5.61 -14.90
C LEU A 275 -13.88 4.64 -13.82
N PHE A 276 -12.96 5.09 -12.96
CA PHE A 276 -12.49 4.31 -11.82
C PHE A 276 -13.64 3.96 -10.88
N GLU A 277 -14.47 4.93 -10.50
CA GLU A 277 -15.66 4.69 -9.66
C GLU A 277 -16.55 3.60 -10.25
N LYS A 278 -16.89 3.72 -11.55
CA LYS A 278 -17.68 2.71 -12.26
C LYS A 278 -17.03 1.33 -12.18
N PHE A 279 -15.76 1.20 -12.56
CA PHE A 279 -15.07 -0.10 -12.56
C PHE A 279 -14.83 -0.68 -11.16
N LEU A 280 -14.70 0.18 -10.13
CA LEU A 280 -14.56 -0.27 -8.75
C LEU A 280 -15.83 -0.97 -8.26
N PHE A 281 -17.01 -0.48 -8.64
CA PHE A 281 -18.29 -1.07 -8.25
C PHE A 281 -18.78 -2.21 -9.17
N GLU A 282 -18.09 -2.49 -10.28
CA GLU A 282 -18.28 -3.69 -11.11
C GLU A 282 -17.64 -4.94 -10.45
N ILE A 283 -18.19 -5.33 -9.30
CA ILE A 283 -17.88 -6.57 -8.58
C ILE A 283 -18.88 -7.64 -8.99
#